data_AF-A0A662FEH4-F1
#
_entry.id   AF-A0A662FEH4-F1
#
_cell.length_a   1.000
_cell.length_b   1.000
_cell.length_c   1.000
_cell.angle_alpha   90.00
_cell.angle_beta   90.00
_cell.angle_gamma   90.00
#
_symmetry.space_group_name_H-M   'P 1'
#
loop_
_entity.id
_entity.type
_entity.pdbx_description
1 polymer ?
#
loop_
_entity_poly.entity_id
_entity_poly.type
_entity_poly.pdbx_seq_one_letter_code
_entity_poly.pdbx_strand_id
1 'polypeptide(L)' 'MEYGGFWLPVSDLEKTVIDFAYFGEFLPKEVLRRLKRKLDKRKVNSYLKRYELKDRRKIIKKLKEWKVL' A
#
# COMPACT_ATOMS: atom_id res chain seq x y z
N MET A 1 -0.26 15.19 12.28
CA MET A 1 -1.25 15.71 13.23
C MET A 1 -1.52 14.59 14.21
N GLU A 2 -1.47 14.85 15.51
CA GLU A 2 -1.61 13.84 16.56
C GLU A 2 -3.09 13.72 16.95
N TYR A 3 -3.61 12.49 16.98
CA TYR A 3 -4.95 12.19 17.49
C TYR A 3 -4.83 11.11 18.56
N GLY A 4 -5.18 11.43 19.82
CA GLY A 4 -5.32 10.45 20.90
C GLY A 4 -4.04 9.69 21.29
N GLY A 5 -2.86 10.31 21.20
CA GLY A 5 -1.57 9.67 21.55
C GLY A 5 -0.96 8.82 20.43
N PHE A 6 -1.56 8.84 19.24
CA PHE A 6 -1.01 8.23 18.03
C PHE A 6 -0.67 9.31 17.01
N TRP A 7 0.57 9.30 16.53
CA TRP A 7 0.93 10.00 15.30
C TRP A 7 0.13 9.37 14.17
N LEU A 8 -0.96 10.00 13.72
CA LEU A 8 -1.58 9.62 12.46
C LEU A 8 -0.57 10.03 11.37
N PRO A 9 0.14 9.07 10.74
CA PRO A 9 0.95 9.44 9.60
C PRO A 9 -0.06 9.87 8.55
N VAL A 10 0.07 11.10 8.06
CA VAL A 10 -0.51 11.47 6.76
C VAL A 10 -0.03 10.37 5.81
N SER A 11 -0.97 9.57 5.29
CA SER A 11 -0.62 8.26 4.71
C SER A 11 0.38 8.47 3.57
N ASP A 12 1.62 8.00 3.75
CA ASP A 12 2.61 8.00 2.68
C ASP A 12 2.03 7.27 1.46
N LEU A 13 2.56 7.57 0.27
CA LEU A 13 2.09 6.98 -0.98
C LEU A 13 2.02 5.45 -0.91
N GLU A 14 3.04 4.82 -0.32
CA GLU A 14 3.10 3.36 -0.16
C GLU A 14 1.98 2.81 0.71
N LYS A 15 1.69 3.49 1.82
CA LYS A 15 0.64 3.06 2.75
C LYS A 15 -0.73 3.21 2.10
N THR A 16 -0.97 4.32 1.41
CA THR A 16 -2.19 4.54 0.62
C THR A 16 -2.40 3.42 -0.40
N VAL A 17 -1.37 3.05 -1.17
CA VAL A 17 -1.47 1.96 -2.15
C VAL A 17 -1.75 0.60 -1.50
N ILE A 18 -1.16 0.34 -0.33
CA ILE A 18 -1.45 -0.87 0.46
C ILE A 18 -2.90 -0.86 0.93
N ASP A 19 -3.43 0.28 1.39
CA ASP A 19 -4.81 0.41 1.85
C ASP A 19 -5.79 0.11 0.70
N PHE A 20 -5.58 0.70 -0.48
CA PHE A 20 -6.37 0.38 -1.69
C PHE A 20 -6.32 -1.12 -2.01
N ALA A 21 -5.14 -1.73 -1.93
CA ALA A 21 -4.97 -3.16 -2.18
C ALA A 21 -5.65 -4.03 -1.11
N TYR A 22 -5.66 -3.58 0.15
CA TYR A 22 -6.28 -4.27 1.27
C TYR A 22 -7.81 -4.27 1.19
N PHE A 23 -8.40 -3.10 0.92
CA PHE A 23 -9.85 -2.93 0.78
C PHE A 23 -10.37 -3.44 -0.57
N GLY A 24 -9.48 -3.68 -1.54
CA GLY A 24 -9.85 -4.22 -2.85
C GLY A 24 -10.44 -3.19 -3.81
N GLU A 25 -10.27 -1.91 -3.48
CA GLU A 25 -10.76 -0.76 -4.22
C GLU A 25 -10.14 -0.66 -5.61
N PHE A 26 -10.90 -0.11 -6.55
CA PHE A 26 -10.45 0.04 -7.94
C PHE A 26 -9.49 1.23 -8.09
N LEU A 27 -8.34 0.99 -8.73
CA LEU A 27 -7.43 2.05 -9.17
C LEU A 27 -7.31 2.02 -10.70
N PRO A 28 -7.54 3.16 -11.40
CA PRO A 28 -7.36 3.24 -12.85
C PRO A 28 -5.93 2.89 -13.26
N LYS A 29 -5.77 2.25 -14.43
CA LYS A 29 -4.46 1.83 -14.96
C LYS A 29 -3.44 2.98 -15.02
N GLU A 30 -3.88 4.20 -15.35
CA GLU A 30 -3.02 5.37 -15.40
C GLU A 30 -2.48 5.78 -14.03
N VAL A 31 -3.33 5.68 -13.00
CA VAL A 31 -2.94 5.93 -11.60
C VAL A 31 -1.93 4.86 -11.18
N LEU A 32 -2.20 3.58 -11.43
CA LEU A 32 -1.26 2.49 -11.14
C LEU A 32 0.10 2.69 -11.82
N ARG A 33 0.13 3.15 -13.07
CA ARG A 33 1.37 3.45 -13.80
C ARG A 33 2.17 4.57 -13.14
N ARG A 34 1.50 5.63 -12.68
CA ARG A 34 2.14 6.74 -11.97
C ARG A 34 2.65 6.30 -10.59
N LEU A 35 1.85 5.52 -9.87
CA LEU A 35 2.19 4.96 -8.57
C LEU A 35 3.45 4.08 -8.67
N LYS A 36 3.49 3.15 -9.62
CA LYS A 36 4.67 2.28 -9.85
C LYS A 36 5.99 3.04 -9.93
N ARG A 37 6.00 4.23 -10.55
CA ARG A 37 7.21 5.06 -10.72
C ARG A 37 7.64 5.79 -9.44
N LYS A 38 6.71 6.01 -8.52
CA LYS A 38 6.92 6.79 -7.30
C LYS A 38 7.07 5.93 -6.04
N LEU A 39 6.60 4.69 -6.09
CA LEU A 39 6.64 3.77 -4.96
C LEU A 39 8.05 3.35 -4.59
N ASP A 40 8.39 3.49 -3.32
CA ASP A 40 9.59 2.90 -2.75
C ASP A 40 9.30 1.45 -2.29
N LYS A 41 9.87 0.48 -3.03
CA LYS A 41 9.72 -0.95 -2.71
C LYS A 41 10.22 -1.33 -1.31
N ARG A 42 11.24 -0.64 -0.78
CA ARG A 42 11.76 -0.90 0.57
C ARG A 42 10.73 -0.50 1.62
N LYS A 43 10.11 0.67 1.45
CA LYS A 43 9.02 1.14 2.32
C LYS A 43 7.79 0.24 2.22
N VAL A 44 7.36 -0.15 1.01
CA VAL A 44 6.25 -1.11 0.81
C VAL A 44 6.53 -2.41 1.59
N ASN A 45 7.73 -2.97 1.45
CA ASN A 45 8.08 -4.20 2.16
C ASN A 45 8.15 -4.01 3.68
N SER A 46 8.62 -2.86 4.16
CA SER A 46 8.61 -2.50 5.59
C SER A 46 7.18 -2.49 6.15
N TYR A 47 6.23 -1.88 5.42
CA TYR A 47 4.83 -1.88 5.81
C TYR A 47 4.23 -3.29 5.76
N LEU A 48 4.45 -4.05 4.69
CA LEU A 48 3.94 -5.42 4.54
C LEU A 48 4.40 -6.38 5.66
N LYS A 49 5.58 -6.15 6.27
CA LYS A 49 6.06 -6.95 7.41
C LYS A 49 5.22 -6.76 8.68
N ARG A 50 4.46 -5.68 8.80
CA ARG A 50 3.63 -5.36 9.97
C ARG A 50 2.23 -5.99 9.91
N TYR A 51 1.82 -6.50 8.74
CA TYR A 51 0.53 -7.17 8.56
C TYR A 51 0.66 -8.66 8.87
N GLU A 52 -0.43 -9.27 9.35
CA GLU A 52 -0.54 -10.71 9.51
C GLU A 52 -0.36 -11.44 8.17
N LEU A 53 0.09 -12.70 8.22
CA LEU A 53 0.43 -13.48 7.02
C LEU A 53 -0.73 -13.56 6.01
N LYS A 54 -1.98 -13.68 6.49
CA LYS A 54 -3.18 -13.74 5.66
C LYS A 54 -3.38 -12.45 4.85
N ASP A 55 -3.36 -11.32 5.55
CA ASP A 55 -3.57 -10.00 4.95
C ASP A 55 -2.41 -9.59 4.05
N ARG A 56 -1.18 -9.88 4.48
CA ARG A 56 0.02 -9.67 3.67
C ARG A 56 -0.06 -10.42 2.33
N ARG A 57 -0.51 -11.68 2.32
CA ARG A 57 -0.69 -12.47 1.10
C ARG A 57 -1.76 -11.86 0.19
N LYS A 58 -2.90 -11.43 0.76
CA LYS A 58 -3.98 -10.75 0.03
C LYS A 58 -3.46 -9.49 -0.66
N ILE A 59 -2.78 -8.62 0.09
CA ILE A 59 -2.21 -7.37 -0.43
C ILE A 59 -1.19 -7.66 -1.54
N ILE A 60 -0.23 -8.57 -1.32
CA ILE A 60 0.80 -8.91 -2.32
C ILE A 60 0.18 -9.41 -3.61
N LYS A 61 -0.85 -10.27 -3.53
CA LYS A 61 -1.56 -10.76 -4.71
C LYS A 61 -2.13 -9.60 -5.53
N LYS A 62 -2.82 -8.68 -4.87
CA LYS A 62 -3.43 -7.50 -5.53
C LYS A 62 -2.37 -6.56 -6.14
N LEU A 63 -1.28 -6.31 -5.42
CA LEU A 63 -0.17 -5.48 -5.95
C LEU A 63 0.50 -6.11 -7.17
N LYS A 64 0.59 -7.45 -7.24
CA LYS A 64 1.08 -8.16 -8.43
C LYS A 64 0.10 -8.06 -9.60
N GLU A 65 -1.20 -8.21 -9.35
CA GLU A 65 -2.24 -8.00 -10.36
C GLU A 65 -2.16 -6.59 -10.97
N TRP A 66 -1.86 -5.60 -10.14
CA TRP A 66 -1.67 -4.20 -10.57
C TRP A 66 -0.31 -3.90 -11.22
N LYS A 67 0.60 -4.89 -11.27
CA LYS A 67 1.97 -4.76 -11.81
C LYS A 67 2.78 -3.62 -11.16
N VAL A 68 2.48 -3.28 -9.90
CA VAL A 68 3.19 -2.23 -9.15
C VAL A 68 4.40 -2.75 -8.36
N LEU A 69 4.45 -4.07 -8.09
CA LEU A 69 5.61 -4.77 -7.52
C LEU A 69 6.48 -5.42 -8.59
#